data_AF-A0A081TYV7-F1
#
_entry.id   AF-A0A081TYV7-F1
#
_cell.length_a   1.000
_cell.length_b   1.000
_cell.length_c   1.000
_cell.angle_alpha   90.00
_cell.angle_beta   90.00
_cell.angle_gamma   90.00
#
_symmetry.space_group_name_H-M   'P 1'
#
loop_
_entity.id
_entity.type
_entity.pdbx_description
1 polymer ?
#
loop_
_entity_poly.entity_id
_entity_poly.type
_entity_poly.pdbx_seq_one_letter_code
_entity_poly.pdbx_strand_id
1 'polypeptide(L)' 'MVVSRKISQVEVFAGSPWEVASVRTLLKAASIEVVMKDKGIDCILLSVPCEYYTAAMRVISNRIAS' A
#
# COMPACT_ATOMS: atom_id res chain seq x y z
N MET A 1 7.74 20.52 -20.76
CA MET A 1 6.76 19.47 -20.48
C MET A 1 7.25 18.70 -19.26
N VAL A 2 6.80 19.05 -18.06
CA VAL A 2 7.01 18.19 -16.89
C VAL A 2 6.17 16.96 -17.17
N VAL A 3 6.80 15.85 -17.55
CA VAL A 3 6.10 14.58 -17.49
C VAL A 3 5.90 14.37 -15.98
N SER A 4 4.71 14.72 -15.49
CA SER A 4 4.25 14.17 -14.24
C SER A 4 4.32 12.66 -14.47
N ARG A 5 5.43 12.05 -14.06
CA ARG A 5 5.54 10.60 -13.96
C ARG A 5 4.49 10.27 -12.91
N LYS A 6 3.25 10.10 -13.37
CA LYS A 6 2.20 9.51 -12.60
C LYS A 6 2.70 8.08 -12.47
N ILE A 7 3.56 7.87 -11.47
CA ILE A 7 3.89 6.54 -10.97
C ILE A 7 2.51 5.93 -10.81
N SER A 8 2.19 4.93 -11.62
CA SER A 8 0.88 4.31 -11.62
C SER A 8 0.75 3.60 -10.28
N GLN A 9 0.27 4.35 -9.30
CA GLN A 9 0.02 3.89 -7.96
C GLN A 9 -1.23 3.01 -8.04
N VAL A 10 -1.10 1.81 -7.51
CA VAL A 10 -2.16 0.80 -7.47
C VAL A 10 -2.60 0.68 -6.03
N GLU A 11 -3.90 0.81 -5.80
CA GLU A 11 -4.51 0.53 -4.49
C GLU A 11 -4.41 -0.98 -4.21
N VAL A 12 -3.75 -1.33 -3.11
CA VAL A 12 -3.52 -2.73 -2.71
C VAL A 12 -4.25 -3.11 -1.43
N PHE A 13 -4.63 -2.12 -0.61
CA PHE A 13 -5.31 -2.37 0.65
C PHE A 13 -6.16 -1.16 1.06
N ALA A 14 -7.29 -1.41 1.74
CA ALA A 14 -8.19 -0.39 2.27
C ALA A 14 -8.71 -0.87 3.63
N GLY A 15 -8.67 -0.02 4.65
CA GLY A 15 -9.19 -0.39 5.96
C GLY A 15 -9.05 0.68 7.02
N SER A 16 -9.25 0.27 8.26
CA SER A 16 -9.13 1.14 9.43
C SER A 16 -7.69 1.64 9.59
N PRO A 17 -7.45 2.80 10.23
CA PRO A 17 -6.11 3.33 10.43
C PRO A 17 -5.14 2.33 11.09
N TRP A 18 -5.65 1.53 12.03
CA TRP A 18 -4.90 0.52 12.78
C TRP A 18 -4.45 -0.66 11.90
N GLU A 19 -5.33 -1.13 11.02
CA GLU A 19 -5.04 -2.22 10.08
C GLU A 19 -4.06 -1.76 9.02
N VAL A 20 -4.28 -0.57 8.48
CA VAL A 20 -3.44 0.08 7.48
C VAL A 20 -2.04 0.36 8.04
N ALA A 21 -1.92 0.79 9.30
CA ALA A 21 -0.63 0.94 9.97
C ALA A 21 0.13 -0.40 10.10
N SER A 22 -0.59 -1.49 10.40
CA SER A 22 0.00 -2.84 10.48
C SER A 22 0.54 -3.30 9.13
N VAL A 23 -0.27 -3.16 8.06
CA VAL A 23 0.13 -3.52 6.69
C VAL A 23 1.28 -2.64 6.19
N ARG A 24 1.24 -1.33 6.49
CA ARG A 24 2.34 -0.41 6.16
C ARG A 24 3.66 -0.84 6.78
N THR A 25 3.64 -1.27 8.04
CA THR A 25 4.86 -1.68 8.75
C THR A 25 5.50 -2.91 8.08
N LEU A 26 4.67 -3.89 7.67
CA LEU A 26 5.15 -5.06 6.93
C LEU A 26 5.75 -4.68 5.56
N LEU A 27 5.07 -3.82 4.81
CA LEU A 27 5.55 -3.36 3.50
C LEU A 27 6.84 -2.54 3.64
N LYS A 28 6.95 -1.70 4.69
CA LYS A 28 8.17 -0.94 4.99
C LYS A 28 9.33 -1.85 5.40
N ALA A 29 9.07 -2.92 6.14
CA ALA A 29 10.07 -3.93 6.46
C ALA A 29 10.58 -4.66 5.21
N ALA A 30 9.71 -4.83 4.20
CA ALA A 30 10.08 -5.36 2.89
C ALA A 30 10.73 -4.31 1.96
N SER A 31 11.06 -3.11 2.46
CA SER A 31 11.60 -1.99 1.67
C SER A 31 10.71 -1.56 0.50
N ILE A 32 9.40 -1.73 0.63
CA ILE A 32 8.41 -1.33 -0.38
C ILE A 32 7.88 0.06 -0.03
N GLU A 33 7.94 0.96 -0.99
CA GLU A 33 7.38 2.30 -0.84
C GLU A 33 5.85 2.25 -0.90
N VAL A 34 5.23 2.82 0.13
CA VAL A 34 3.78 2.81 0.34
C VAL A 34 3.27 4.22 0.55
N VAL A 35 2.22 4.55 -0.18
CA VAL A 35 1.51 5.83 -0.09
C VAL A 35 0.17 5.59 0.57
N MET A 36 -0.08 6.33 1.64
CA MET A 36 -1.38 6.36 2.29
C MET A 36 -2.22 7.44 1.65
N LYS A 37 -3.47 7.11 1.33
CA LYS A 37 -4.46 8.05 0.81
C LYS A 37 -5.69 7.98 1.70
N ASP A 38 -5.99 9.07 2.36
CA ASP A 38 -7.24 9.22 3.09
C ASP A 38 -8.42 9.21 2.10
N LYS A 39 -9.41 8.35 2.36
CA LYS A 39 -10.62 8.24 1.53
C LYS A 39 -11.89 8.73 2.23
N GLY A 40 -11.80 9.12 3.50
CA GLY A 40 -12.92 9.58 4.31
C GLY A 40 -12.88 9.07 5.74
N ILE A 41 -14.04 9.06 6.39
CA ILE A 41 -14.20 8.70 7.81
C ILE A 41 -13.74 7.25 8.01
N ASP A 42 -12.66 7.08 8.78
CA ASP A 42 -12.02 5.81 9.18
C ASP A 42 -11.54 4.88 8.05
N CYS A 43 -11.46 5.36 6.81
CA CYS A 43 -10.94 4.57 5.70
C CYS A 43 -9.67 5.19 5.13
N ILE A 44 -8.55 4.51 5.38
CA ILE A 44 -7.26 4.80 4.77
C ILE A 44 -6.99 3.77 3.68
N LEU A 45 -6.60 4.25 2.51
CA LEU A 45 -6.13 3.44 1.41
C LEU A 45 -4.62 3.36 1.42
N LEU A 46 -4.10 2.19 1.10
CA LEU A 46 -2.71 1.92 0.86
C LEU A 46 -2.51 1.71 -0.63
N SER A 47 -1.72 2.58 -1.23
CA SER A 47 -1.33 2.52 -2.63
C SER A 47 0.17 2.28 -2.73
N VAL A 48 0.58 1.43 -3.67
CA VAL A 48 2.00 1.18 -3.97
C VAL A 48 2.28 1.49 -5.43
N PRO A 49 3.52 1.85 -5.80
CA PRO A 49 3.91 1.89 -7.20
C PRO A 49 3.65 0.52 -7.86
N CYS A 50 3.16 0.52 -9.10
CA CYS A 50 2.92 -0.72 -9.86
C CYS A 50 4.15 -1.66 -9.91
N GLU A 51 5.36 -1.09 -9.89
CA GLU A 51 6.63 -1.83 -9.82
C GLU A 51 6.73 -2.75 -8.59
N TYR A 52 6.12 -2.34 -7.48
CA TYR A 52 6.12 -3.10 -6.23
C TYR A 52 4.81 -3.87 -5.98
N TYR A 53 3.84 -3.84 -6.90
CA TYR A 53 2.53 -4.48 -6.70
C TYR A 53 2.65 -5.97 -6.37
N THR A 54 3.42 -6.73 -7.15
CA THR A 54 3.61 -8.18 -6.94
C THR A 54 4.27 -8.48 -5.58
N ALA A 55 5.27 -7.70 -5.20
CA ALA A 55 5.95 -7.84 -3.91
C ALA A 55 5.01 -7.49 -2.75
N ALA A 56 4.24 -6.41 -2.89
CA ALA A 56 3.29 -5.97 -1.88
C ALA A 56 2.18 -7.00 -1.66
N MET A 57 1.57 -7.50 -2.75
CA MET A 57 0.55 -8.55 -2.68
C MET A 57 1.10 -9.81 -2.00
N ARG A 58 2.34 -10.21 -2.28
CA ARG A 58 2.96 -11.37 -1.62
C ARG A 58 3.12 -11.17 -0.11
N VAL A 59 3.55 -9.99 0.34
CA VAL A 59 3.66 -9.66 1.77
C VAL A 59 2.28 -9.65 2.44
N ILE A 60 1.27 -9.08 1.78
CA ILE A 60 -0.10 -9.02 2.28
C ILE A 60 -0.70 -10.44 2.36
N SER A 61 -0.54 -11.26 1.32
CA SER A 61 -1.02 -12.65 1.31
C SER A 61 -0.39 -13.51 2.39
N ASN A 62 0.92 -13.35 2.66
CA ASN A 62 1.59 -14.05 3.77
C ASN A 62 1.02 -13.68 5.15
N ARG A 63 0.50 -12.46 5.33
CA ARG A 63 -0.18 -12.06 6.56
C ARG A 63 -1.52 -12.76 6.73
N ILE A 64 -2.29 -12.95 5.64
CA ILE A 64 -3.62 -13.58 5.68
C ILE A 64 -3.51 -15.10 5.88
N ALA A 65 -2.44 -15.71 5.38
CA ALA A 65 -2.22 -17.15 5.46
C ALA A 65 -1.70 -17.64 6.83
N SER A 66 -1.43 -16.74 7.78
CA SER A 66 -0.88 -17.06 9.11
C SER A 66 -1.92 -16.99 10.22
#